data_AF-V4AUE2-F1
#
_entry.id   AF-V4AUE2-F1
#
_cell.length_a   1.000
_cell.length_b   1.000
_cell.length_c   1.000
_cell.angle_alpha   90.00
_cell.angle_beta   90.00
_cell.angle_gamma   90.00
#
_symmetry.space_group_name_H-M   'P 1'
#
loop_
_entity.id
_entity.type
_entity.pdbx_description
1 polymer ?
#
loop_
_entity_poly.entity_id
_entity_poly.type
_entity_poly.pdbx_seq_one_letter_code
_entity_poly.pdbx_strand_id
1 'polypeptide(L)' 'MGWDRHYGFQLYQSDPSGNYGGWKATCIGNNSANAVSMLKQEYKEGETNLQEALALSIK' A
#
# COMPACT_ATOMS: atom_id res chain seq x y z
N MET A 1 9.13 -1.19 -2.35
CA MET A 1 8.40 -0.78 -3.57
C MET A 1 9.33 -0.94 -4.76
N GLY A 2 8.82 -1.35 -5.91
CA GLY A 2 9.61 -1.52 -7.13
C GLY A 2 8.74 -1.55 -8.38
N TRP A 3 9.38 -1.51 -9.54
CA TRP A 3 8.73 -1.70 -10.83
C TRP A 3 9.57 -2.65 -11.68
N ASP A 4 8.91 -3.58 -12.38
CA ASP A 4 9.54 -4.38 -13.42
C ASP A 4 8.63 -4.52 -14.65
N ARG A 5 9.18 -5.01 -15.75
CA ARG A 5 8.46 -5.12 -17.03
C ARG A 5 7.40 -6.22 -17.08
N HIS A 6 7.48 -7.21 -16.19
CA HIS A 6 6.59 -8.37 -16.19
C HIS A 6 5.33 -8.11 -15.33
N TYR A 7 5.48 -7.39 -14.23
CA TYR A 7 4.44 -7.21 -13.21
C TYR A 7 4.12 -5.74 -12.90
N GLY A 8 4.87 -4.80 -13.47
CA GLY A 8 4.65 -3.37 -13.24
C GLY A 8 5.01 -2.95 -11.82
N PHE A 9 4.31 -1.93 -11.30
CA PHE A 9 4.53 -1.39 -9.95
C PHE A 9 4.06 -2.36 -8.88
N GLN A 10 4.94 -2.65 -7.93
CA GLN A 10 4.73 -3.63 -6.89
C GLN A 10 5.14 -3.08 -5.52
N LEU A 11 4.33 -3.42 -4.52
CA LEU A 11 4.59 -3.13 -3.13
C LEU A 11 4.61 -4.47 -2.39
N TYR A 12 5.77 -4.78 -1.82
CA TYR A 12 5.96 -5.94 -0.97
C TYR A 12 6.25 -5.47 0.44
N GLN A 13 5.61 -6.12 1.41
CA GLN A 13 5.89 -5.95 2.82
C GLN A 13 6.36 -7.29 3.37
N SER A 14 7.51 -7.25 4.05
CA SER A 14 8.04 -8.37 4.81
C SER A 14 7.75 -8.18 6.31
N ASP A 15 7.47 -9.27 7.01
CA ASP A 15 7.42 -9.28 8.48
C ASP A 15 8.74 -9.79 9.09
N PRO A 16 8.97 -9.61 10.40
CA PRO A 16 10.20 -10.06 11.06
C PRO A 16 10.40 -11.59 11.05
N SER A 17 9.37 -12.37 10.73
CA SER A 17 9.47 -13.83 10.60
C SER A 17 9.98 -14.30 9.24
N GLY A 18 10.21 -13.35 8.31
CA GLY A 18 10.71 -13.62 6.97
C GLY A 18 9.60 -13.89 5.95
N ASN A 19 8.34 -13.81 6.35
CA ASN A 19 7.23 -13.88 5.40
C ASN A 19 7.12 -12.54 4.67
N TYR A 20 6.80 -12.60 3.37
CA TYR A 20 6.52 -11.42 2.58
C TYR A 20 5.25 -11.61 1.76
N GLY A 21 4.52 -10.52 1.55
CA GLY A 21 3.28 -10.51 0.78
C GLY A 21 3.22 -9.30 -0.13
N GLY A 22 2.53 -9.43 -1.26
CA GLY A 22 2.22 -8.33 -2.16
C GLY A 22 1.00 -7.54 -1.65
N TRP A 23 1.08 -6.22 -1.72
CA TRP A 23 0.04 -5.30 -1.26
C TRP A 23 -0.25 -4.25 -2.33
N LYS A 24 -1.49 -3.75 -2.34
CA LYS A 24 -1.88 -2.60 -3.18
C LYS A 24 -1.71 -1.28 -2.42
N ALA A 25 -2.04 -1.29 -1.14
CA ALA A 25 -1.71 -0.26 -0.17
C ALA A 25 -1.53 -0.94 1.20
N THR A 26 -0.56 -0.50 1.99
CA THR A 26 -0.33 -1.01 3.35
C THR A 26 0.23 0.09 4.24
N CYS A 27 0.06 -0.07 5.56
CA CYS A 27 0.62 0.80 6.57
C CYS A 27 1.17 -0.04 7.72
N ILE A 28 2.32 0.34 8.25
CA ILE A 28 3.00 -0.32 9.37
C ILE A 28 3.40 0.72 10.43
N GLY A 29 3.68 0.27 11.65
CA GLY A 29 4.07 1.15 12.76
C GLY A 29 2.88 1.61 13.60
N ASN A 30 3.05 2.77 14.25
CA ASN A 30 2.07 3.28 15.20
C ASN A 30 0.72 3.58 14.51
N ASN A 31 -0.38 3.17 15.14
CA ASN A 31 -1.74 3.37 14.64
C ASN A 31 -2.05 2.73 13.26
N SER A 32 -1.23 1.77 12.82
CA SER A 32 -1.38 1.09 11.52
C SER A 32 -2.74 0.41 11.32
N ALA A 33 -3.37 -0.13 12.37
CA ALA A 33 -4.70 -0.73 12.28
C ALA A 33 -5.78 0.25 11.79
N ASN A 34 -5.72 1.50 12.25
CA ASN A 34 -6.64 2.56 11.83
C ASN A 34 -6.31 3.03 10.41
N ALA A 35 -5.02 3.23 10.10
CA ALA A 35 -4.58 3.61 8.76
C ALA A 35 -4.95 2.54 7.71
N VAL A 36 -4.79 1.25 8.01
CA VAL A 36 -5.22 0.14 7.14
C VAL A 36 -6.74 0.15 6.93
N SER A 37 -7.52 0.49 7.95
CA SER A 37 -8.97 0.61 7.82
C SER A 37 -9.37 1.77 6.90
N MET A 38 -8.69 2.92 7.01
CA MET A 38 -8.86 4.06 6.10
C MET A 38 -8.46 3.70 4.66
N LEU A 39 -7.32 3.04 4.47
CA LEU A 39 -6.88 2.57 3.15
C LEU A 39 -7.92 1.64 2.52
N LYS A 40 -8.52 0.71 3.27
CA LYS A 40 -9.59 -0.17 2.74
C LYS A 40 -10.84 0.57 2.27
N GLN A 41 -11.12 1.75 2.82
CA GLN A 41 -12.31 2.55 2.47
C GLN A 41 -12.03 3.50 1.31
N GLU A 42 -10.86 4.15 1.31
CA GLU A 42 -10.55 5.25 0.41
C GLU A 42 -9.73 4.82 -0.81
N TYR A 43 -8.90 3.77 -0.69
CA TYR A 43 -8.13 3.26 -1.81
C TYR A 43 -8.99 2.37 -2.71
N LYS A 44 -9.17 2.80 -3.96
CA LYS A 44 -9.86 2.04 -5.01
C LYS A 44 -8.90 1.65 -6.11
N GLU A 45 -8.75 0.34 -6.31
CA GLU A 45 -7.85 -0.20 -7.34
C GLU A 45 -8.33 0.19 -8.75
N GLY A 46 -7.43 0.77 -9.55
CA GLY A 46 -7.73 1.22 -10.92
C GLY A 46 -8.42 2.58 -11.04
N GLU A 47 -9.00 3.10 -9.96
CA GLU A 47 -9.62 4.44 -9.93
C GLU A 47 -8.69 5.49 -9.29
N THR A 48 -7.93 5.10 -8.26
CA THR A 48 -7.07 6.02 -7.52
C THR A 48 -5.88 6.42 -8.38
N ASN A 49 -5.80 7.70 -8.75
CA ASN A 49 -4.68 8.22 -9.52
C ASN A 49 -3.46 8.55 -8.62
N LEU A 50 -2.32 8.87 -9.23
CA LEU A 50 -1.08 9.13 -8.47
C LEU A 50 -1.21 10.30 -7.49
N GLN A 51 -1.91 11.38 -7.86
CA GLN A 51 -2.08 12.55 -6.98
C GLN A 51 -2.97 12.22 -5.79
N GLU A 52 -4.06 11.49 -6.01
CA GLU A 52 -4.94 11.00 -4.94
C GLU A 52 -4.22 10.04 -4.01
N ALA A 53 -3.41 9.12 -4.57
CA ALA A 53 -2.61 8.19 -3.77
C ALA A 53 -1.56 8.93 -2.91
N LEU A 54 -0.93 9.97 -3.46
CA LEU A 54 0.00 10.82 -2.70
C LEU A 54 -0.72 11.55 -1.56
N ALA A 55 -1.88 12.14 -1.83
CA ALA A 55 -2.70 12.79 -0.80
C ALA A 55 -3.14 11.79 0.29
N LEU A 56 -3.50 10.56 -0.08
CA LEU A 56 -3.86 9.51 0.85
C LEU A 56 -2.67 9.06 1.72
N SER A 57 -1.45 9.10 1.19
CA SER A 57 -0.24 8.64 1.90
C SER A 57 0.22 9.56 3.03
N ILE A 58 -0.21 10.83 3.02
CA ILE A 58 0.14 11.86 4.02
C ILE A 58 -0.98 12.14 5.02
N LYS A 59 -2.12 11.47 4.87
CA LYS A 59 -3.33 11.66 5.66
C LYS A 59 -3.28 10.85 6.96
#